data_AF-A0A0S8AWX1-F1
#
_entry.id   AF-A0A0S8AWX1-F1
#
_cell.length_a   1.000
_cell.length_b   1.000
_cell.length_c   1.000
_cell.angle_alpha   90.00
_cell.angle_beta   90.00
_cell.angle_gamma   90.00
#
_symmetry.space_group_name_H-M   'P 1'
#
loop_
_entity.id
_entity.type
_entity.pdbx_description
1 polymer ?
#
loop_
_entity_poly.entity_id
_entity_poly.type
_entity_poly.pdbx_seq_one_letter_code
_entity_poly.pdbx_strand_id
1 'polypeptide(L)'
;MQPFAQMFALLAIVAGIGGGSSVVRAQGPTTDTDHVTAHATAAVQENPLLAAWDTPFGVPPFDRIGDGDYLPAFRAAMQEHRGEVDAILNGPGAPTFANTIEALERS
;
A
#
# COMPACT_ATOMS: atom_id res chain seq x y z
N MET A 1 -7.92 -29.26 8.25
CA MET A 1 -8.11 -28.29 7.17
C MET A 1 -9.07 -27.23 7.68
N GLN A 2 -8.56 -26.23 8.40
CA GLN A 2 -9.32 -25.07 8.86
C GLN A 2 -8.80 -23.84 8.12
N PRO A 3 -9.67 -23.02 7.48
CA PRO A 3 -9.22 -21.82 6.78
C PRO A 3 -8.79 -20.75 7.79
N PHE A 4 -7.51 -20.39 7.72
CA PHE A 4 -6.82 -19.44 8.59
C PHE A 4 -7.19 -17.99 8.21
N ALA A 5 -8.47 -17.65 8.34
CA ALA A 5 -8.93 -16.27 8.35
C ALA A 5 -9.39 -15.96 9.78
N GLN A 6 -9.00 -14.78 10.28
CA GLN A 6 -9.32 -14.19 11.60
C GLN A 6 -8.23 -14.27 12.68
N MET A 7 -7.17 -13.46 12.51
CA MET A 7 -6.36 -12.87 13.58
C MET A 7 -5.54 -11.77 12.90
N PHE A 8 -5.75 -10.46 13.09
CA PHE A 8 -5.54 -9.71 14.33
C PHE A 8 -6.34 -8.40 14.32
N ALA A 9 -6.98 -8.13 15.46
CA ALA A 9 -7.75 -6.95 15.75
C ALA A 9 -6.89 -5.68 15.98
N LEU A 10 -7.51 -4.53 15.69
CA LEU A 10 -7.19 -3.17 16.13
C LEU A 10 -6.60 -3.08 17.56
N LEU A 11 -5.64 -2.16 17.76
CA LEU A 11 -5.76 -0.98 18.66
C LEU A 11 -4.38 -0.38 19.00
N ALA A 12 -4.15 0.90 18.69
CA ALA A 12 -3.47 1.86 19.59
C ALA A 12 -3.53 3.28 19.02
N ILE A 13 -4.33 4.13 19.68
CA ILE A 13 -4.39 5.58 19.54
C ILE A 13 -3.37 6.19 20.51
N VAL A 14 -2.53 7.13 20.07
CA VAL A 14 -1.85 8.10 20.94
C VAL A 14 -1.88 9.48 20.30
N ALA A 15 -2.45 10.44 21.03
CA ALA A 15 -2.51 11.88 20.72
C ALA A 15 -1.37 12.62 21.44
N GLY A 16 -0.89 13.74 20.86
CA GLY A 16 0.07 14.65 21.49
C GLY A 16 0.05 16.05 20.87
N ILE A 17 -0.22 17.06 21.70
CA ILE A 17 -0.45 18.48 21.40
C ILE A 17 0.80 19.32 21.74
N GLY A 18 1.10 20.38 20.96
CA GLY A 18 1.96 21.53 21.34
C GLY A 18 2.58 22.20 20.11
N GLY A 19 2.13 23.37 19.62
CA GLY A 19 2.48 24.73 20.08
C GLY A 19 3.86 25.15 19.53
N GLY A 20 4.10 26.15 18.67
CA GLY A 20 3.39 27.35 18.22
C GLY A 20 4.33 28.56 18.43
N SER A 21 5.01 29.06 17.38
CA SER A 21 5.52 30.46 17.29
C SER A 21 6.08 30.78 15.90
N SER A 22 5.49 31.79 15.29
CA SER A 22 5.67 32.29 13.93
C SER A 22 6.92 33.16 13.80
N VAL A 23 7.64 33.07 12.67
CA VAL A 23 8.41 34.22 12.16
C VAL A 23 8.15 34.39 10.68
N VAL A 24 7.93 35.66 10.31
CA VAL A 24 7.30 36.09 9.08
C VAL A 24 8.36 36.53 8.06
N ARG A 25 8.19 36.04 6.82
CA ARG A 25 8.53 36.62 5.51
C ARG A 25 10.00 36.78 5.07
N ALA A 26 10.33 36.00 4.03
CA ALA A 26 10.98 36.49 2.81
C ALA A 26 10.34 35.76 1.61
N GLN A 27 9.44 36.42 0.86
CA GLN A 27 8.94 35.86 -0.39
C GLN A 27 9.83 36.29 -1.58
N GLY A 28 10.48 35.29 -2.17
CA GLY A 28 10.95 35.28 -3.55
C GLY A 28 9.94 34.56 -4.45
N PRO A 29 9.95 34.79 -5.76
CA PRO A 29 8.94 34.28 -6.68
C PRO A 29 9.27 32.84 -7.07
N THR A 30 8.49 31.88 -6.60
CA THR A 30 8.48 30.55 -7.18
C THR A 30 7.04 30.09 -7.28
N THR A 31 6.58 30.07 -8.53
CA THR A 31 5.71 29.07 -9.15
C THR A 31 4.64 28.45 -8.23
N ASP A 32 3.41 28.82 -8.53
CA ASP A 32 2.21 28.03 -8.22
C ASP A 32 2.48 26.54 -8.44
N THR A 33 2.69 25.81 -7.36
CA THR A 33 2.79 24.35 -7.29
C THR A 33 2.32 23.95 -5.89
N ASP A 34 1.11 24.39 -5.53
CA ASP A 34 0.47 24.07 -4.25
C ASP A 34 -0.63 23.00 -4.42
N HIS A 35 -0.31 21.91 -5.12
CA HIS A 35 -1.25 20.79 -5.29
C HIS A 35 -0.69 19.40 -4.93
N VAL A 36 0.55 19.29 -4.42
CA VAL A 36 1.18 17.97 -4.26
C VAL A 36 1.53 17.69 -2.81
N THR A 37 0.56 17.55 -1.90
CA THR A 37 0.86 16.85 -0.62
C THR A 37 -0.33 16.29 0.20
N ALA A 38 -1.51 16.04 -0.36
CA ALA A 38 -2.66 15.62 0.48
C ALA A 38 -3.48 14.40 0.03
N HIS A 39 -3.10 13.67 -1.03
CA HIS A 39 -3.96 12.56 -1.52
C HIS A 39 -3.39 11.14 -1.41
N ALA A 40 -2.19 10.96 -0.86
CA ALA A 40 -1.53 9.64 -0.89
C ALA A 40 -2.10 8.59 0.08
N THR A 41 -2.80 8.99 1.14
CA THR A 41 -3.13 8.07 2.24
C THR A 41 -4.57 7.56 2.24
N ALA A 42 -5.51 8.28 1.62
CA ALA A 42 -6.92 7.88 1.57
C ALA A 42 -7.27 7.02 0.33
N ALA A 43 -6.44 7.04 -0.72
CA ALA A 43 -6.76 6.43 -2.02
C ALA A 43 -6.47 4.91 -2.12
N VAL A 44 -5.87 4.28 -1.11
CA VAL A 44 -5.50 2.85 -1.16
C VAL A 44 -6.68 1.95 -0.78
N GLN A 45 -7.54 2.39 0.14
CA GLN A 45 -8.61 1.56 0.71
C GLN A 45 -9.77 1.26 -0.26
N GLU A 46 -9.86 2.00 -1.38
CA GLU A 46 -10.95 1.89 -2.36
C GLU A 46 -10.44 1.68 -3.80
N ASN A 47 -9.15 1.34 -3.97
CA ASN A 47 -8.56 1.24 -5.30
C ASN A 47 -9.06 0.00 -6.06
N PRO A 48 -9.70 0.14 -7.24
CA PRO A 48 -10.27 -0.98 -8.00
C PRO A 48 -9.22 -1.98 -8.51
N LEU A 49 -7.94 -1.58 -8.60
CA LEU A 49 -6.83 -2.46 -8.97
C LEU A 49 -6.37 -3.37 -7.83
N LEU A 50 -6.67 -3.03 -6.57
CA LEU A 50 -6.28 -3.80 -5.38
C LEU A 50 -7.42 -4.65 -4.81
N ALA A 51 -8.64 -4.48 -5.32
CA ALA A 51 -9.80 -5.26 -4.90
C ALA A 51 -9.88 -6.59 -5.65
N ALA A 52 -10.47 -7.61 -5.03
CA ALA A 52 -10.84 -8.84 -5.72
C ALA A 52 -11.92 -8.54 -6.79
N TRP A 53 -11.76 -9.11 -7.98
CA TRP A 53 -12.70 -8.92 -9.08
C TRP A 53 -13.76 -10.01 -9.12
N ASP A 54 -15.03 -9.61 -9.13
CA ASP A 54 -16.21 -10.48 -9.28
C ASP A 54 -16.88 -10.28 -10.66
N THR A 55 -16.10 -9.85 -11.64
CA THR A 55 -16.55 -9.73 -13.03
C THR A 55 -16.55 -11.11 -13.70
N PRO A 56 -17.33 -11.31 -14.78
CA PRO A 56 -17.26 -12.54 -15.56
C PRO A 56 -15.82 -12.83 -16.01
N PHE A 57 -15.35 -14.06 -15.74
CA PHE A 57 -13.99 -14.53 -16.05
C PHE A 57 -12.86 -13.79 -15.32
N GLY A 58 -13.15 -13.00 -14.28
CA GLY A 58 -12.12 -12.28 -13.50
C GLY A 58 -11.42 -11.19 -14.31
N VAL A 59 -12.14 -10.52 -15.21
CA VAL A 59 -11.63 -9.41 -16.01
C VAL A 59 -11.55 -8.13 -15.16
N PRO A 60 -10.51 -7.30 -15.26
CA PRO A 60 -10.48 -6.04 -14.54
C PRO A 60 -11.73 -5.18 -14.81
N PRO A 61 -12.32 -4.52 -13.79
CA PRO A 61 -13.44 -3.60 -13.97
C PRO A 61 -12.96 -2.28 -14.59
N PHE A 62 -12.66 -2.31 -15.90
CA PHE A 62 -12.07 -1.17 -16.64
C PHE A 62 -12.95 0.08 -16.64
N ASP A 63 -14.27 -0.06 -16.42
CA ASP A 63 -15.21 1.06 -16.26
C ASP A 63 -14.97 1.87 -14.97
N ARG A 64 -14.26 1.29 -13.99
CA ARG A 64 -14.01 1.89 -12.67
C ARG A 64 -12.57 2.35 -12.48
N ILE A 65 -11.64 1.91 -13.33
CA ILE A 65 -10.20 2.21 -13.21
C ILE A 65 -9.92 3.55 -13.92
N GLY A 66 -9.37 4.51 -13.17
CA GLY A 66 -8.89 5.78 -13.70
C GLY A 66 -7.37 5.96 -13.54
N ASP A 67 -6.83 7.00 -14.19
CA ASP A 67 -5.38 7.29 -14.15
C ASP A 67 -4.83 7.49 -12.73
N GLY A 68 -5.67 8.01 -11.83
CA GLY A 68 -5.33 8.24 -10.42
C GLY A 68 -5.11 6.95 -9.61
N ASP A 69 -5.58 5.81 -10.10
CA ASP A 69 -5.52 4.54 -9.36
C ASP A 69 -4.18 3.82 -9.51
N TYR A 70 -3.50 4.01 -10.64
CA TYR A 70 -2.28 3.24 -10.94
C TYR A 70 -1.16 3.49 -9.94
N LEU A 71 -0.78 4.75 -9.75
CA LEU A 71 0.40 5.06 -8.95
C LEU A 71 0.23 4.67 -7.46
N PRO A 72 -0.93 4.90 -6.80
CA PRO A 72 -1.20 4.34 -5.48
C PRO A 72 -1.16 2.81 -5.45
N ALA A 73 -1.79 2.14 -6.42
CA ALA A 73 -1.82 0.67 -6.48
C ALA A 73 -0.42 0.07 -6.62
N PHE A 74 0.40 0.59 -7.53
CA PHE A 74 1.77 0.12 -7.72
C PHE A 74 2.63 0.32 -6.46
N ARG A 75 2.48 1.44 -5.75
CA ARG A 75 3.22 1.66 -4.49
C ARG A 75 2.81 0.66 -3.41
N ALA A 76 1.51 0.40 -3.27
CA ALA A 76 1.01 -0.59 -2.32
C ALA A 76 1.53 -2.00 -2.67
N ALA A 77 1.37 -2.42 -3.93
CA ALA A 77 1.83 -3.74 -4.38
C ALA A 77 3.36 -3.93 -4.22
N MET A 78 4.17 -2.91 -4.55
CA MET A 78 5.62 -2.99 -4.32
C MET A 78 6.00 -3.07 -2.85
N GLN A 79 5.22 -2.43 -1.96
CA GLN A 79 5.48 -2.51 -0.53
C GLN A 79 5.13 -3.90 0.01
N GLU A 80 4.00 -4.46 -0.41
CA GLU A 80 3.56 -5.81 -0.06
C GLU A 80 4.56 -6.87 -0.54
N HIS A 81 4.90 -6.85 -1.83
CA HIS A 81 5.85 -7.78 -2.43
C HIS A 81 7.23 -7.76 -1.75
N ARG A 82 7.74 -6.58 -1.36
CA ARG A 82 8.98 -6.50 -0.58
C ARG A 82 8.86 -7.21 0.77
N GLY A 83 7.72 -7.06 1.44
CA GLY A 83 7.45 -7.76 2.70
C GLY A 83 7.41 -9.27 2.54
N GLU A 84 6.85 -9.77 1.44
CA GLU A 84 6.80 -11.19 1.12
C GLU A 84 8.20 -11.75 0.81
N VAL A 85 8.99 -11.04 0.01
CA VAL A 85 10.38 -11.40 -0.26
C VAL A 85 11.21 -11.39 1.03
N ASP A 86 11.06 -10.38 1.89
CA ASP A 86 11.73 -10.32 3.19
C ASP A 86 11.34 -11.52 4.08
N ALA A 87 10.07 -11.97 4.02
CA ALA A 87 9.62 -13.16 4.73
C ALA A 87 10.25 -14.45 4.19
N ILE A 88 10.46 -14.55 2.87
CA ILE A 88 11.16 -15.68 2.23
C ILE A 88 12.63 -15.69 2.66
N LEU A 89 13.30 -14.54 2.62
CA LEU A 89 14.72 -14.42 2.99
C LEU A 89 14.98 -14.77 4.46
N ASN A 90 14.06 -14.39 5.34
CA ASN A 90 14.20 -14.61 6.79
C ASN A 90 13.44 -15.86 7.29
N GLY A 91 12.91 -16.67 6.38
CA GLY A 91 12.17 -17.88 6.71
C GLY A 91 13.03 -18.93 7.42
N PRO A 92 12.50 -19.66 8.42
CA PRO A 92 13.27 -20.69 9.12
C PRO A 92 13.46 -21.95 8.26
N GLY A 93 14.60 -22.61 8.42
CA GLY A 93 14.91 -23.89 7.79
C GLY A 93 15.90 -23.77 6.62
N ALA A 94 16.31 -24.92 6.09
CA ALA A 94 17.15 -24.96 4.90
C ALA A 94 16.33 -24.53 3.66
N PRO A 95 16.94 -23.88 2.66
CA PRO A 95 16.25 -23.55 1.42
C PRO A 95 15.79 -24.83 0.69
N THR A 96 14.55 -24.81 0.25
CA THR A 96 13.88 -25.86 -0.52
C THR A 96 13.18 -25.21 -1.71
N PHE A 97 12.80 -26.01 -2.70
CA PHE A 97 12.04 -25.49 -3.84
C PHE A 97 10.72 -24.80 -3.40
N ALA A 98 10.01 -25.40 -2.43
CA ALA A 98 8.72 -24.90 -1.95
C ALA A 98 8.80 -23.60 -1.14
N ASN A 99 9.82 -23.46 -0.27
CA ASN A 99 9.97 -22.26 0.58
C ASN A 99 10.73 -21.11 -0.11
N THR A 100 11.33 -21.36 -1.28
CA THR A 100 12.09 -20.34 -2.02
C THR A 100 11.42 -20.05 -3.36
N ILE A 101 11.38 -21.02 -4.27
CA ILE A 101 10.91 -20.79 -5.65
C ILE A 101 9.39 -20.67 -5.70
N GLU A 102 8.66 -21.64 -5.16
CA GLU A 102 7.19 -21.55 -5.16
C GLU A 102 6.67 -20.39 -4.31
N ALA A 103 7.42 -19.98 -3.28
CA ALA A 103 7.07 -18.82 -2.48
C ALA A 103 7.27 -17.52 -3.29
N LEU A 104 8.40 -17.38 -3.99
CA LEU A 104 8.66 -16.23 -4.86
C LEU A 104 7.66 -16.12 -6.00
N GLU A 105 7.25 -17.24 -6.61
CA GLU A 105 6.24 -17.23 -7.69
C GLU A 105 4.83 -16.85 -7.21
N ARG A 106 4.56 -16.95 -5.91
CA ARG A 106 3.29 -16.51 -5.31
C ARG A 106 3.32 -15.07 -4.81
N SER A 107 4.51 -14.50 -4.65
CA SER A 107 4.72 -13.13 -4.18
C SER A 107 4.66 -12.17 -5.37
#